data_AF-A0A0L0FKZ3-F1
#
_entry.id   AF-A0A0L0FKZ3-F1
#
_cell.length_a   1.000
_cell.length_b   1.000
_cell.length_c   1.000
_cell.angle_alpha   90.00
_cell.angle_beta   90.00
_cell.angle_gamma   90.00
#
_symmetry.space_group_name_H-M   'P 1'
#
loop_
_entity.id
_entity.type
_entity.pdbx_description
1 polymer ?
#
loop_
_entity_poly.entity_id
_entity_poly.type
_entity_poly.pdbx_seq_one_letter_code
_entity_poly.pdbx_strand_id
1 'polypeptide(L)'
;MKLNTQIFIAATILASIVTAAPMRKDAETSIICNLAWANSEHALDTDCTGADIIFADPSIPDARVSKALKDHSVDIMAYLSVGTVNPEYTPDDRLVALAWKQNKDKNSEGDVWGDWFFNTNDLIPKVLPIMEDIISSYKERGFTMISTDNAKPSTGVTDNNTQSKSYADKERIDPRYVAYMQEIVKFAHSIGLKVTLKNPSYYVNEPAVVNEFDAYIIESMFNYYPWDVDTHESLLYTQKPLWLFQYPGINHLTKDMLDEMKERNIHLVYMDSPSGYHQFRV
;
A
#
# COMPACT_ATOMS: atom_id res chain seq x y z
N MET A 1 -20.90 -71.70 -23.80
CA MET A 1 -19.89 -70.69 -23.38
C MET A 1 -20.63 -69.44 -22.94
N LYS A 2 -20.67 -69.16 -21.63
CA LYS A 2 -21.24 -67.92 -21.08
C LYS A 2 -20.06 -66.98 -20.78
N LEU A 3 -20.04 -65.82 -21.43
CA LEU A 3 -19.06 -64.77 -21.13
C LEU A 3 -19.54 -64.04 -19.86
N ASN A 4 -18.72 -64.11 -18.81
CA ASN A 4 -18.84 -63.26 -17.63
C ASN A 4 -18.34 -61.87 -17.99
N THR A 5 -19.24 -60.89 -18.03
CA THR A 5 -18.87 -59.47 -18.07
C THR A 5 -19.09 -58.92 -16.66
N GLN A 6 -18.03 -58.90 -15.84
CA GLN A 6 -18.01 -58.13 -14.60
C GLN A 6 -17.87 -56.65 -14.97
N ILE A 7 -18.95 -55.89 -14.81
CA ILE A 7 -18.92 -54.43 -14.85
C ILE A 7 -18.56 -53.96 -13.44
N PHE A 8 -17.31 -53.56 -13.24
CA PHE A 8 -16.91 -52.77 -12.08
C PHE A 8 -17.36 -51.32 -12.31
N ILE A 9 -18.48 -50.92 -11.69
CA ILE A 9 -18.82 -49.50 -11.57
C ILE A 9 -18.04 -48.96 -10.37
N ALA A 10 -16.90 -48.32 -10.65
CA ALA A 10 -16.24 -47.46 -9.69
C ALA A 10 -17.14 -46.24 -9.46
N ALA A 11 -17.78 -46.17 -8.29
CA ALA A 11 -18.49 -44.99 -7.85
C ALA A 11 -17.47 -43.90 -7.49
N THR A 12 -17.17 -43.02 -8.44
CA THR A 12 -16.41 -41.80 -8.17
C THR A 12 -17.31 -40.86 -7.38
N ILE A 13 -17.13 -40.83 -6.06
CA ILE A 13 -17.69 -39.76 -5.22
C ILE A 13 -16.91 -38.49 -5.59
N LEU A 14 -17.49 -37.66 -6.44
CA LEU A 14 -17.13 -36.26 -6.56
C LEU A 14 -17.48 -35.61 -5.23
N ALA A 15 -16.51 -35.57 -4.32
CA ALA A 15 -16.56 -34.66 -3.20
C ALA A 15 -16.54 -33.25 -3.80
N SER A 16 -17.72 -32.64 -3.91
CA SER A 16 -17.85 -31.21 -4.11
C SER A 16 -17.21 -30.54 -2.90
N ILE A 17 -15.93 -30.21 -3.03
CA ILE A 17 -15.29 -29.25 -2.15
C ILE A 17 -16.00 -27.95 -2.49
N VAL A 18 -17.07 -27.66 -1.74
CA VAL A 18 -17.53 -26.29 -1.58
C VAL A 18 -16.38 -25.61 -0.87
N THR A 19 -15.43 -25.07 -1.64
CA THR A 19 -14.45 -24.14 -1.11
C THR A 19 -15.29 -23.00 -0.57
N ALA A 20 -15.45 -22.96 0.76
CA ALA A 20 -15.95 -21.77 1.42
C ALA A 20 -15.15 -20.60 0.83
N ALA A 21 -15.84 -19.60 0.28
CA ALA A 21 -15.18 -18.39 -0.18
C ALA A 21 -14.26 -17.93 0.97
N PRO A 22 -12.98 -17.59 0.68
CA PRO A 22 -12.06 -17.17 1.72
C PRO A 22 -12.72 -16.06 2.55
N MET A 23 -12.82 -16.29 3.86
CA MET A 23 -13.44 -15.34 4.78
C MET A 23 -12.55 -14.10 4.85
N ARG A 24 -13.09 -12.99 4.38
CA ARG A 24 -12.43 -11.68 4.30
C ARG A 24 -12.09 -11.17 5.70
N LYS A 25 -10.88 -10.64 5.87
CA LYS A 25 -10.48 -9.83 7.02
C LYS A 25 -10.06 -8.47 6.48
N ASP A 26 -11.04 -7.58 6.28
CA ASP A 26 -10.71 -6.17 6.17
C ASP A 26 -9.97 -5.71 7.43
N ALA A 27 -9.46 -4.47 7.43
CA ALA A 27 -8.80 -3.77 8.56
C ALA A 27 -9.42 -3.94 9.97
N GLU A 28 -10.57 -4.61 10.12
CA GLU A 28 -11.16 -5.01 11.39
C GLU A 28 -10.24 -5.81 12.32
N THR A 29 -9.19 -6.46 11.83
CA THR A 29 -8.24 -7.19 12.69
C THR A 29 -6.96 -6.42 13.04
N SER A 30 -6.74 -5.25 12.45
CA SER A 30 -5.58 -4.41 12.79
C SER A 30 -5.90 -2.94 12.50
N ILE A 31 -5.97 -2.14 13.55
CA ILE A 31 -6.26 -0.71 13.49
C ILE A 31 -4.97 0.08 13.29
N ILE A 32 -4.95 0.92 12.25
CA ILE A 32 -3.83 1.83 11.95
C ILE A 32 -4.20 3.26 12.38
N CYS A 33 -3.23 3.96 12.97
CA CYS A 33 -3.25 5.41 13.14
C CYS A 33 -2.28 6.04 12.15
N ASN A 34 -2.77 6.83 11.20
CA ASN A 34 -1.92 7.55 10.25
C ASN A 34 -1.61 8.97 10.75
N LEU A 35 -0.35 9.17 11.13
CA LEU A 35 0.26 10.45 11.47
C LEU A 35 1.25 10.93 10.40
N ALA A 36 1.54 10.12 9.38
CA ALA A 36 2.59 10.40 8.39
C ALA A 36 2.20 11.56 7.48
N TRP A 37 0.97 11.57 6.98
CA TRP A 37 0.51 12.60 6.06
C TRP A 37 -1.02 12.58 5.92
N ALA A 38 -1.62 13.69 5.50
CA ALA A 38 -3.03 13.82 5.14
C ALA A 38 -3.23 14.97 4.15
N ASN A 39 -4.25 14.88 3.28
CA ASN A 39 -4.61 15.98 2.38
C ASN A 39 -5.24 17.17 3.12
N SER A 40 -5.86 16.92 4.28
CA SER A 40 -6.37 17.96 5.16
C SER A 40 -5.28 18.72 5.91
N GLU A 41 -4.01 18.26 5.85
CA GLU A 41 -2.90 18.72 6.70
C GLU A 41 -3.07 18.38 8.21
N HIS A 42 -4.16 17.72 8.59
CA HIS A 42 -4.50 17.41 9.98
C HIS A 42 -4.12 15.98 10.40
N ALA A 43 -3.17 15.33 9.70
CA ALA A 43 -2.72 13.97 10.04
C ALA A 43 -2.31 13.84 11.52
N LEU A 44 -1.61 14.85 12.03
CA LEU A 44 -1.15 14.92 13.41
C LEU A 44 -2.29 15.10 14.44
N ASP A 45 -3.51 15.42 14.01
CA ASP A 45 -4.65 15.52 14.93
C ASP A 45 -5.36 14.17 15.14
N THR A 46 -4.96 13.11 14.40
CA THR A 46 -5.55 11.77 14.51
C THR A 46 -5.39 11.17 15.91
N ASP A 47 -6.50 10.72 16.51
CA ASP A 47 -6.47 9.96 17.76
C ASP A 47 -5.96 8.52 17.52
N CYS A 48 -4.82 8.19 18.13
CA CYS A 48 -4.22 6.86 18.03
C CYS A 48 -4.61 5.91 19.17
N THR A 49 -5.61 6.26 19.99
CA THR A 49 -6.03 5.40 21.10
C THR A 49 -6.55 4.06 20.58
N GLY A 50 -5.93 2.97 21.04
CA GLY A 50 -6.31 1.60 20.63
C GLY A 50 -5.82 1.18 19.25
N ALA A 51 -4.90 1.93 18.63
CA ALA A 51 -4.27 1.52 17.39
C ALA A 51 -3.25 0.39 17.64
N ASP A 52 -3.25 -0.61 16.77
CA ASP A 52 -2.25 -1.67 16.73
C ASP A 52 -0.97 -1.19 16.03
N ILE A 53 -1.12 -0.20 15.15
CA ILE A 53 -0.03 0.36 14.33
C ILE A 53 -0.10 1.88 14.36
N ILE A 54 1.05 2.53 14.58
CA ILE A 54 1.23 3.95 14.33
C ILE A 54 2.10 4.12 13.07
N PHE A 55 1.53 4.74 12.05
CA PHE A 55 2.22 5.10 10.82
C PHE A 55 2.63 6.56 10.89
N ALA A 56 3.93 6.83 10.74
CA ALA A 56 4.48 8.17 10.94
C ALA A 56 5.59 8.49 9.93
N ASP A 57 5.77 9.78 9.70
CA ASP A 57 6.96 10.30 9.04
C ASP A 57 8.12 10.32 10.06
N PRO A 58 9.24 9.61 9.80
CA PRO A 58 10.37 9.58 10.73
C PRO A 58 11.07 10.93 10.91
N SER A 59 10.82 11.93 10.07
CA SER A 59 11.38 13.29 10.21
C SER A 59 10.57 14.18 11.15
N ILE A 60 9.32 13.84 11.43
CA ILE A 60 8.40 14.65 12.24
C ILE A 60 8.35 14.09 13.67
N PRO A 61 8.84 14.83 14.69
CA PRO A 61 8.77 14.38 16.08
C PRO A 61 7.32 14.34 16.58
N ASP A 62 6.90 13.18 17.08
CA ASP A 62 5.57 13.01 17.68
C ASP A 62 5.64 12.28 19.03
N ALA A 63 4.89 12.77 20.02
CA ALA A 63 4.86 12.20 21.36
C ALA A 63 4.23 10.80 21.40
N ARG A 64 3.25 10.51 20.53
CA ARG A 64 2.61 9.20 20.40
C ARG A 64 3.58 8.18 19.82
N VAL A 65 4.35 8.56 18.80
CA VAL A 65 5.44 7.73 18.26
C VAL A 65 6.49 7.48 19.34
N SER A 66 6.93 8.53 20.04
CA SER A 66 7.91 8.41 21.13
C SER A 66 7.44 7.51 22.28
N LYS A 67 6.13 7.49 22.55
CA LYS A 67 5.51 6.60 23.53
C LYS A 67 5.47 5.16 23.01
N ALA A 68 5.03 4.96 21.78
CA ALA A 68 4.97 3.64 21.15
C ALA A 68 6.34 2.99 21.01
N LEU A 69 7.40 3.77 20.74
CA LEU A 69 8.78 3.25 20.68
C LEU A 69 9.24 2.62 22.00
N LYS A 70 8.60 2.95 23.12
CA LYS A 70 8.84 2.37 24.45
C LYS A 70 7.86 1.25 24.80
N ASP A 71 6.85 1.03 23.96
CA ASP A 71 5.77 0.08 24.16
C ASP A 71 5.78 -0.97 23.04
N HIS A 72 6.27 -2.16 23.35
CA HIS A 72 6.39 -3.25 22.38
C HIS A 72 5.06 -3.89 21.97
N SER A 73 3.92 -3.39 22.45
CA SER A 73 2.59 -3.88 22.05
C SER A 73 2.04 -3.20 20.79
N VAL A 74 2.65 -2.09 20.33
CA VAL A 74 2.23 -1.34 19.14
C VAL A 74 3.32 -1.40 18.09
N ASP A 75 2.94 -1.78 16.87
CA ASP A 75 3.84 -1.72 15.72
C ASP A 75 3.99 -0.27 15.24
N ILE A 76 5.19 0.10 14.77
CA ILE A 76 5.48 1.46 14.33
C ILE A 76 6.04 1.41 12.93
N MET A 77 5.30 2.05 12.02
CA MET A 77 5.56 2.06 10.59
C MET A 77 6.16 3.40 10.17
N ALA A 78 7.31 3.35 9.53
CA ALA A 78 7.97 4.53 8.95
C ALA A 78 7.50 4.76 7.51
N TYR A 79 7.17 6.01 7.17
CA TYR A 79 7.06 6.45 5.77
C TYR A 79 8.41 6.37 5.05
N LEU A 80 8.40 5.84 3.82
CA LEU A 80 9.55 5.83 2.94
C LEU A 80 9.12 5.94 1.47
N SER A 81 9.43 7.06 0.81
CA SER A 81 9.34 7.12 -0.65
C SER A 81 10.49 6.33 -1.29
N VAL A 82 10.17 5.28 -2.03
CA VAL A 82 11.19 4.35 -2.59
C VAL A 82 11.49 4.60 -4.06
N GLY A 83 10.61 5.29 -4.79
CA GLY A 83 10.77 5.60 -6.22
C GLY A 83 10.89 7.08 -6.56
N THR A 84 10.70 7.98 -5.59
CA THR A 84 10.96 9.42 -5.74
C THR A 84 11.86 9.95 -4.63
N VAL A 85 12.44 11.12 -4.87
CA VAL A 85 13.06 11.97 -3.87
C VAL A 85 12.45 13.36 -3.93
N ASN A 86 12.12 13.92 -2.77
CA ASN A 86 11.81 15.33 -2.61
C ASN A 86 13.02 16.03 -1.98
N PRO A 87 13.66 17.02 -2.64
CA PRO A 87 14.82 17.71 -2.09
C PRO A 87 14.56 18.46 -0.77
N GLU A 88 13.31 18.79 -0.45
CA GLU A 88 12.95 19.52 0.76
C GLU A 88 12.77 18.59 1.98
N TYR A 89 12.36 17.33 1.75
CA TYR A 89 11.93 16.39 2.79
C TYR A 89 12.68 15.04 2.72
N THR A 90 13.85 15.01 2.07
CA THR A 90 14.60 13.75 1.89
C THR A 90 15.17 13.24 3.23
N PRO A 91 15.07 11.93 3.52
CA PRO A 91 15.76 11.35 4.67
C PRO A 91 17.27 11.23 4.47
N ASP A 92 17.79 11.35 3.23
CA ASP A 92 19.21 11.25 2.92
C ASP A 92 19.56 12.04 1.64
N ASP A 93 20.41 13.07 1.79
CA ASP A 93 20.84 13.95 0.69
C ASP A 93 21.49 13.22 -0.49
N ARG A 94 22.04 12.01 -0.29
CA ARG A 94 22.61 11.20 -1.37
C ARG A 94 21.56 10.86 -2.43
N LEU A 95 20.28 10.76 -2.05
CA LEU A 95 19.18 10.52 -2.98
C LEU A 95 18.92 11.71 -3.91
N VAL A 96 19.13 12.94 -3.43
CA VAL A 96 18.92 14.16 -4.23
C VAL A 96 19.87 14.20 -5.42
N ALA A 97 21.10 13.72 -5.24
CA ALA A 97 22.08 13.60 -6.33
C ALA A 97 21.67 12.57 -7.40
N LEU A 98 20.70 11.70 -7.11
CA LEU A 98 20.15 10.70 -8.03
C LEU A 98 18.78 11.10 -8.62
N ALA A 99 18.29 12.30 -8.31
CA ALA A 99 17.09 12.87 -8.92
C ALA A 99 17.24 12.90 -10.45
N TRP A 100 16.29 12.29 -11.17
CA TRP A 100 16.39 12.13 -12.62
C TRP A 100 15.35 12.93 -13.39
N LYS A 101 14.06 12.67 -13.15
CA LYS A 101 12.96 13.34 -13.84
C LYS A 101 11.96 13.86 -12.83
N GLN A 102 11.63 15.14 -12.92
CA GLN A 102 10.61 15.73 -12.08
C GLN A 102 9.29 14.96 -12.26
N ASN A 103 8.70 14.57 -11.13
CA ASN A 103 7.33 14.11 -11.10
C ASN A 103 6.41 15.29 -11.40
N LYS A 104 5.59 15.14 -12.44
CA LYS A 104 4.64 16.16 -12.89
C LYS A 104 3.22 15.87 -12.43
N ASP A 105 3.03 14.82 -11.62
CA ASP A 105 1.78 14.56 -10.95
C ASP A 105 1.40 15.78 -10.12
N LYS A 106 0.12 16.13 -10.22
CA LYS A 106 -0.45 17.26 -9.50
C LYS A 106 -1.00 16.77 -8.18
N ASN A 107 -0.81 17.57 -7.14
CA ASN A 107 -1.49 17.43 -5.87
C ASN A 107 -2.96 17.82 -6.01
N SER A 108 -3.69 17.71 -4.91
CA SER A 108 -5.09 18.08 -4.79
C SER A 108 -5.39 19.56 -5.12
N GLU A 109 -4.38 20.42 -5.06
CA GLU A 109 -4.47 21.87 -5.32
C GLU A 109 -4.10 22.22 -6.77
N GLY A 110 -3.62 21.24 -7.55
CA GLY A 110 -3.23 21.40 -8.95
C GLY A 110 -1.76 21.74 -9.18
N ASP A 111 -0.96 21.82 -8.11
CA ASP A 111 0.47 22.06 -8.11
C ASP A 111 1.27 20.76 -8.18
N VAL A 112 2.53 20.81 -8.62
CA VAL A 112 3.39 19.61 -8.63
C VAL A 112 3.84 19.26 -7.21
N TRP A 113 3.90 17.97 -6.90
CA TRP A 113 4.37 17.48 -5.59
C TRP A 113 5.83 17.84 -5.24
N GLY A 114 6.61 18.35 -6.20
CA GLY A 114 8.03 18.70 -5.98
C GLY A 114 9.00 17.52 -6.07
N ASP A 115 8.47 16.31 -6.15
CA ASP A 115 9.21 15.06 -6.23
C ASP A 115 9.96 14.86 -7.55
N TRP A 116 11.03 14.07 -7.50
CA TRP A 116 11.80 13.62 -8.65
C TRP A 116 11.92 12.11 -8.66
N PHE A 117 11.58 11.47 -9.77
CA PHE A 117 11.79 10.05 -9.98
C PHE A 117 13.28 9.71 -10.05
N PHE A 118 13.63 8.52 -9.59
CA PHE A 118 14.93 7.92 -9.85
C PHE A 118 14.99 7.35 -11.27
N ASN A 119 16.21 7.29 -11.83
CA ASN A 119 16.45 6.56 -13.06
C ASN A 119 16.32 5.05 -12.78
N THR A 120 15.53 4.34 -13.59
CA THR A 120 15.32 2.88 -13.41
C THR A 120 16.60 2.06 -13.54
N ASN A 121 17.62 2.57 -14.26
CA ASN A 121 18.94 1.94 -14.33
C ASN A 121 19.76 2.09 -13.03
N ASP A 122 19.43 3.07 -12.21
CA ASP A 122 20.17 3.41 -10.99
C ASP A 122 19.52 2.81 -9.73
N LEU A 123 18.29 2.28 -9.82
CA LEU A 123 17.53 1.73 -8.68
C LEU A 123 18.35 0.73 -7.86
N ILE A 124 18.87 -0.32 -8.48
CA ILE A 124 19.68 -1.33 -7.76
C ILE A 124 21.13 -0.84 -7.52
N PRO A 125 21.90 -0.37 -8.53
CA PRO A 125 23.32 -0.11 -8.30
C PRO A 125 23.63 1.16 -7.50
N LYS A 126 22.68 2.09 -7.34
CA LYS A 126 22.92 3.37 -6.65
C LYS A 126 21.88 3.73 -5.60
N VAL A 127 20.59 3.53 -5.88
CA VAL A 127 19.52 3.92 -4.94
C VAL A 127 19.39 2.91 -3.80
N LEU A 128 19.37 1.60 -4.11
CA LEU A 128 19.17 0.53 -3.14
C LEU A 128 20.16 0.59 -1.96
N PRO A 129 21.50 0.76 -2.15
CA PRO A 129 22.42 0.87 -1.02
C PRO A 129 22.06 2.03 -0.07
N ILE A 130 21.58 3.15 -0.60
CA ILE A 130 21.15 4.30 0.22
C ILE A 130 19.84 3.97 0.96
N MET A 131 18.91 3.28 0.29
CA MET A 131 17.67 2.82 0.94
C MET A 131 17.93 1.81 2.04
N GLU A 132 18.87 0.89 1.86
CA GLU A 132 19.30 -0.06 2.90
C GLU A 132 19.87 0.66 4.12
N ASP A 133 20.66 1.71 3.92
CA ASP A 133 21.16 2.57 5.01
C ASP A 133 20.01 3.27 5.76
N ILE A 134 19.04 3.84 5.03
CA ILE A 134 17.85 4.50 5.62
C ILE A 134 17.01 3.48 6.41
N ILE A 135 16.71 2.33 5.82
CA ILE A 135 15.93 1.25 6.44
C ILE A 135 16.63 0.74 7.71
N SER A 136 17.96 0.60 7.67
CA SER A 136 18.77 0.25 8.84
C SER A 136 18.64 1.31 9.94
N SER A 137 18.73 2.59 9.57
CA SER A 137 18.54 3.69 10.53
C SER A 137 17.15 3.68 11.15
N TYR A 138 16.09 3.39 10.38
CA TYR A 138 14.74 3.25 10.92
C TYR A 138 14.66 2.09 11.92
N LYS A 139 15.29 0.94 11.62
CA LYS A 139 15.37 -0.19 12.57
C LYS A 139 16.09 0.20 13.86
N GLU A 140 17.23 0.88 13.77
CA GLU A 140 18.00 1.36 14.93
C GLU A 140 17.19 2.33 15.80
N ARG A 141 16.34 3.14 15.16
CA ARG A 141 15.42 4.07 15.82
C ARG A 141 14.20 3.37 16.45
N GLY A 142 14.05 2.07 16.27
CA GLY A 142 13.01 1.25 16.90
C GLY A 142 11.73 1.06 16.08
N PHE A 143 11.70 1.51 14.82
CA PHE A 143 10.59 1.18 13.93
C PHE A 143 10.53 -0.33 13.71
N THR A 144 9.31 -0.87 13.55
CA THR A 144 9.08 -2.31 13.32
C THR A 144 8.65 -2.60 11.88
N MET A 145 8.30 -1.55 11.12
CA MET A 145 7.78 -1.66 9.78
C MET A 145 8.12 -0.42 8.94
N ILE A 146 8.14 -0.58 7.61
CA ILE A 146 8.18 0.53 6.64
C ILE A 146 6.93 0.48 5.75
N SER A 147 6.46 1.65 5.31
CA SER A 147 5.48 1.81 4.23
C SER A 147 6.18 2.36 3.01
N THR A 148 6.15 1.62 1.90
CA THR A 148 6.79 2.03 0.67
C THR A 148 5.84 2.93 -0.12
N ASP A 149 6.21 4.19 -0.36
CA ASP A 149 5.46 5.11 -1.22
C ASP A 149 6.17 5.32 -2.56
N ASN A 150 5.42 5.72 -3.59
CA ASN A 150 5.92 5.93 -4.94
C ASN A 150 6.73 4.74 -5.47
N ALA A 151 6.30 3.51 -5.18
CA ALA A 151 6.97 2.26 -5.60
C ALA A 151 7.02 2.08 -7.13
N LYS A 152 6.53 3.05 -7.89
CA LYS A 152 6.81 3.27 -9.31
C LYS A 152 6.46 4.72 -9.69
N PRO A 153 6.94 5.22 -10.84
CA PRO A 153 6.46 6.46 -11.40
C PRO A 153 5.00 6.27 -11.83
N SER A 154 4.10 6.98 -11.17
CA SER A 154 2.75 7.16 -11.69
C SER A 154 2.80 8.18 -12.83
N THR A 155 2.00 7.94 -13.86
CA THR A 155 1.65 8.93 -14.89
C THR A 155 0.14 9.17 -14.92
N GLY A 156 -0.59 8.64 -13.93
CA GLY A 156 -2.02 8.39 -14.03
C GLY A 156 -2.74 8.60 -12.71
N VAL A 157 -2.68 9.81 -12.17
CA VAL A 157 -3.70 10.29 -11.23
C VAL A 157 -4.89 10.78 -12.08
N THR A 158 -6.01 10.04 -12.08
CA THR A 158 -7.20 10.42 -12.85
C THR A 158 -8.48 9.93 -12.19
N ASP A 159 -9.46 10.82 -12.10
CA ASP A 159 -10.83 10.55 -11.67
C ASP A 159 -11.71 9.95 -12.80
N ASN A 160 -11.13 9.68 -13.98
CA ASN A 160 -11.85 9.20 -15.15
C ASN A 160 -11.68 7.70 -15.38
N ASN A 161 -12.74 6.93 -15.13
CA ASN A 161 -12.77 5.47 -15.30
C ASN A 161 -12.29 4.96 -16.66
N THR A 162 -12.54 5.69 -17.76
CA THR A 162 -12.10 5.26 -19.11
C THR A 162 -10.60 5.44 -19.27
N GLN A 163 -10.04 6.52 -18.74
CA GLN A 163 -8.60 6.79 -18.76
C GLN A 163 -7.88 5.83 -17.82
N SER A 164 -8.39 5.66 -16.60
CA SER A 164 -8.05 4.62 -15.63
C SER A 164 -7.97 3.22 -16.27
N LYS A 165 -9.01 2.79 -16.98
CA LYS A 165 -9.02 1.50 -17.70
C LYS A 165 -7.98 1.44 -18.82
N SER A 166 -7.75 2.53 -19.56
CA SER A 166 -6.69 2.53 -20.57
C SER A 166 -5.30 2.41 -19.96
N TYR A 167 -5.06 2.92 -18.74
CA TYR A 167 -3.81 2.70 -18.02
C TYR A 167 -3.70 1.24 -17.59
N ALA A 168 -4.77 0.67 -17.02
CA ALA A 168 -4.88 -0.76 -16.70
C ALA A 168 -4.38 -1.69 -17.80
N ASP A 169 -4.92 -1.48 -19.00
CA ASP A 169 -4.79 -2.42 -20.10
C ASP A 169 -3.42 -2.30 -20.79
N LYS A 170 -2.65 -1.24 -20.52
CA LYS A 170 -1.44 -0.88 -21.28
C LYS A 170 -0.19 -0.70 -20.42
N GLU A 171 -0.34 -0.38 -19.14
CA GLU A 171 0.79 -0.08 -18.27
C GLU A 171 1.22 -1.32 -17.50
N ARG A 172 2.28 -1.97 -18.00
CA ARG A 172 3.02 -2.93 -17.19
C ARG A 172 4.07 -2.20 -16.36
N ILE A 173 4.25 -2.64 -15.12
CA ILE A 173 5.38 -2.17 -14.31
C ILE A 173 6.71 -2.52 -14.98
N ASP A 174 7.67 -1.60 -14.93
CA ASP A 174 9.03 -1.88 -15.37
C ASP A 174 9.62 -3.00 -14.49
N PRO A 175 10.13 -4.10 -15.06
CA PRO A 175 10.70 -5.21 -14.28
C PRO A 175 11.83 -4.80 -13.34
N ARG A 176 12.50 -3.67 -13.61
CA ARG A 176 13.54 -3.13 -12.71
C ARG A 176 12.97 -2.61 -11.40
N TYR A 177 11.75 -2.07 -11.39
CA TYR A 177 11.05 -1.73 -10.14
C TYR A 177 10.69 -2.99 -9.35
N VAL A 178 10.22 -4.04 -10.04
CA VAL A 178 9.92 -5.34 -9.41
C VAL A 178 11.14 -5.92 -8.72
N ALA A 179 12.28 -6.01 -9.42
CA ALA A 179 13.53 -6.52 -8.86
C ALA A 179 14.04 -5.66 -7.70
N TYR A 180 13.95 -4.34 -7.83
CA TYR A 180 14.35 -3.39 -6.79
C TYR A 180 13.50 -3.52 -5.51
N MET A 181 12.17 -3.59 -5.65
CA MET A 181 11.28 -3.77 -4.51
C MET A 181 11.47 -5.14 -3.83
N GLN A 182 11.76 -6.18 -4.61
CA GLN A 182 12.07 -7.49 -4.06
C GLN A 182 13.32 -7.45 -3.17
N GLU A 183 14.38 -6.74 -3.60
CA GLU A 183 15.58 -6.57 -2.78
C GLU A 183 15.32 -5.69 -1.55
N ILE A 184 14.48 -4.65 -1.63
CA ILE A 184 14.03 -3.89 -0.45
C ILE A 184 13.33 -4.80 0.57
N VAL A 185 12.37 -5.61 0.12
CA VAL A 185 11.60 -6.51 0.99
C VAL A 185 12.54 -7.51 1.67
N LYS A 186 13.38 -8.16 0.87
CA LYS A 186 14.39 -9.11 1.34
C LYS A 186 15.34 -8.49 2.37
N PHE A 187 15.85 -7.28 2.12
CA PHE A 187 16.73 -6.59 3.05
C PHE A 187 16.01 -6.24 4.37
N ALA A 188 14.84 -5.60 4.29
CA ALA A 188 14.07 -5.23 5.48
C ALA A 188 13.72 -6.46 6.34
N HIS A 189 13.29 -7.56 5.71
CA HIS A 189 13.04 -8.82 6.40
C HIS A 189 14.31 -9.40 7.05
N SER A 190 15.47 -9.28 6.40
CA SER A 190 16.75 -9.78 6.94
C SER A 190 17.17 -9.10 8.25
N ILE A 191 16.72 -7.86 8.49
CA ILE A 191 16.95 -7.13 9.73
C ILE A 191 15.72 -7.09 10.66
N GLY A 192 14.68 -7.87 10.34
CA GLY A 192 13.47 -8.01 11.15
C GLY A 192 12.57 -6.78 11.13
N LEU A 193 12.43 -6.11 9.99
CA LEU A 193 11.37 -5.13 9.71
C LEU A 193 10.30 -5.76 8.83
N LYS A 194 9.04 -5.37 9.02
CA LYS A 194 7.94 -5.65 8.08
C LYS A 194 7.90 -4.60 6.97
N VAL A 195 7.28 -4.93 5.84
CA VAL A 195 7.16 -4.04 4.67
C VAL A 195 5.72 -3.98 4.20
N THR A 196 5.16 -2.76 4.19
CA THR A 196 3.82 -2.47 3.68
C THR A 196 3.92 -1.84 2.30
N LEU A 197 3.20 -2.39 1.32
CA LEU A 197 3.14 -1.82 -0.03
C LEU A 197 1.97 -0.84 -0.16
N LYS A 198 2.27 0.42 -0.47
CA LYS A 198 1.28 1.46 -0.76
C LYS A 198 0.90 1.45 -2.24
N ASN A 199 -0.40 1.57 -2.53
CA ASN A 199 -1.00 1.61 -3.87
C ASN A 199 -0.47 0.50 -4.80
N PRO A 200 -0.73 -0.77 -4.49
CA PRO A 200 -0.10 -1.95 -5.11
C PRO A 200 -0.58 -2.25 -6.55
N SER A 201 -1.27 -1.33 -7.23
CA SER A 201 -2.06 -1.58 -8.46
C SER A 201 -1.26 -2.17 -9.61
N TYR A 202 0.04 -1.90 -9.65
CA TYR A 202 0.94 -2.41 -10.68
C TYR A 202 1.68 -3.68 -10.27
N TYR A 203 1.68 -4.00 -8.97
CA TYR A 203 2.32 -5.17 -8.40
C TYR A 203 1.38 -6.36 -8.29
N VAL A 204 0.05 -6.16 -8.31
CA VAL A 204 -0.92 -7.27 -8.25
C VAL A 204 -0.75 -8.32 -9.35
N ASN A 205 -0.20 -7.93 -10.49
CA ASN A 205 0.07 -8.82 -11.62
C ASN A 205 1.46 -9.47 -11.56
N GLU A 206 2.24 -9.18 -10.52
CA GLU A 206 3.59 -9.69 -10.29
C GLU A 206 3.61 -10.57 -9.02
N PRO A 207 3.04 -11.80 -9.09
CA PRO A 207 2.83 -12.67 -7.92
C PRO A 207 4.12 -13.03 -7.17
N ALA A 208 5.26 -12.95 -7.86
CA ALA A 208 6.58 -13.21 -7.30
C ALA A 208 6.99 -12.20 -6.22
N VAL A 209 6.49 -10.95 -6.28
CA VAL A 209 6.87 -9.91 -5.32
C VAL A 209 5.69 -9.47 -4.45
N VAL A 210 4.47 -9.39 -4.99
CA VAL A 210 3.32 -8.89 -4.23
C VAL A 210 3.04 -9.75 -2.99
N ASN A 211 3.29 -11.05 -3.09
CA ASN A 211 3.09 -11.99 -1.99
C ASN A 211 4.20 -11.94 -0.93
N GLU A 212 5.28 -11.19 -1.14
CA GLU A 212 6.36 -11.04 -0.16
C GLU A 212 6.08 -9.91 0.85
N PHE A 213 5.24 -8.91 0.52
CA PHE A 213 4.90 -7.82 1.44
C PHE A 213 4.09 -8.29 2.65
N ASP A 214 4.19 -7.62 3.79
CA ASP A 214 3.50 -8.02 5.02
C ASP A 214 2.08 -7.45 5.13
N ALA A 215 1.84 -6.31 4.50
CA ALA A 215 0.55 -5.59 4.52
C ALA A 215 0.43 -4.65 3.31
N TYR A 216 -0.74 -4.03 3.15
CA TYR A 216 -1.04 -3.10 2.07
C TYR A 216 -1.74 -1.84 2.56
N ILE A 217 -1.41 -0.71 1.95
CA ILE A 217 -2.16 0.54 2.05
C ILE A 217 -2.70 0.88 0.67
N ILE A 218 -3.98 1.21 0.57
CA ILE A 218 -4.57 1.76 -0.66
C ILE A 218 -5.19 3.10 -0.30
N GLU A 219 -4.78 4.12 -1.02
CA GLU A 219 -5.31 5.46 -0.90
C GLU A 219 -6.21 5.77 -2.07
N SER A 220 -7.29 6.50 -1.80
CA SER A 220 -8.15 7.09 -2.82
C SER A 220 -8.71 6.11 -3.87
N MET A 221 -8.89 4.85 -3.46
CA MET A 221 -9.34 3.75 -4.32
C MET A 221 -10.62 4.09 -5.10
N PHE A 222 -11.49 4.94 -4.55
CA PHE A 222 -12.78 5.29 -5.17
C PHE A 222 -12.82 6.69 -5.79
N ASN A 223 -12.02 7.65 -5.30
CA ASN A 223 -12.09 9.06 -5.73
C ASN A 223 -10.90 9.55 -6.59
N TYR A 224 -9.73 8.90 -6.56
CA TYR A 224 -8.59 9.25 -7.46
C TYR A 224 -8.08 8.09 -8.30
N TYR A 225 -8.33 6.85 -7.89
CA TYR A 225 -7.86 5.68 -8.60
C TYR A 225 -9.00 4.69 -8.80
N PRO A 226 -10.11 5.06 -9.47
CA PRO A 226 -11.24 4.14 -9.64
C PRO A 226 -10.86 2.84 -10.41
N TRP A 227 -9.72 2.84 -11.12
CA TRP A 227 -9.09 1.63 -11.66
C TRP A 227 -8.72 0.57 -10.61
N ASP A 228 -8.31 1.03 -9.43
CA ASP A 228 -7.81 0.22 -8.33
C ASP A 228 -8.91 -0.71 -7.80
N VAL A 229 -10.18 -0.32 -7.93
CA VAL A 229 -11.32 -1.11 -7.45
C VAL A 229 -11.35 -2.52 -8.04
N ASP A 230 -11.25 -2.64 -9.37
CA ASP A 230 -11.29 -3.94 -10.04
C ASP A 230 -9.92 -4.66 -9.97
N THR A 231 -8.84 -3.89 -9.95
CA THR A 231 -7.48 -4.44 -10.06
C THR A 231 -6.96 -4.99 -8.74
N HIS A 232 -7.41 -4.43 -7.62
CA HIS A 232 -7.07 -4.90 -6.28
C HIS A 232 -8.05 -5.92 -5.74
N GLU A 233 -9.02 -6.41 -6.52
CA GLU A 233 -10.01 -7.37 -6.03
C GLU A 233 -9.33 -8.56 -5.33
N SER A 234 -8.25 -9.08 -5.90
CA SER A 234 -7.48 -10.18 -5.28
C SER A 234 -6.85 -9.80 -3.93
N LEU A 235 -6.46 -8.54 -3.73
CA LEU A 235 -5.94 -8.03 -2.46
C LEU A 235 -7.04 -7.78 -1.44
N LEU A 236 -8.26 -7.44 -1.87
CA LEU A 236 -9.40 -7.32 -0.95
C LEU A 236 -9.71 -8.64 -0.23
N TYR A 237 -9.30 -9.78 -0.80
CA TYR A 237 -9.48 -11.12 -0.22
C TYR A 237 -8.20 -11.70 0.40
N THR A 238 -7.14 -10.89 0.57
CA THR A 238 -5.91 -11.34 1.22
C THR A 238 -6.10 -11.59 2.72
N GLN A 239 -5.24 -12.40 3.32
CA GLN A 239 -5.19 -12.60 4.78
C GLN A 239 -4.26 -11.60 5.49
N LYS A 240 -3.53 -10.79 4.72
CA LYS A 240 -2.63 -9.76 5.23
C LYS A 240 -3.42 -8.51 5.59
N PRO A 241 -2.93 -7.68 6.53
CA PRO A 241 -3.57 -6.40 6.82
C PRO A 241 -3.66 -5.52 5.56
N LEU A 242 -4.81 -4.89 5.39
CA LEU A 242 -5.10 -3.97 4.30
C LEU A 242 -5.84 -2.75 4.86
N TRP A 243 -5.28 -1.55 4.68
CA TRP A 243 -5.90 -0.30 5.12
C TRP A 243 -6.28 0.57 3.92
N LEU A 244 -7.54 1.00 3.89
CA LEU A 244 -8.10 1.81 2.82
C LEU A 244 -8.30 3.24 3.31
N PHE A 245 -7.57 4.18 2.76
CA PHE A 245 -7.67 5.61 3.10
C PHE A 245 -8.45 6.34 2.02
N GLN A 246 -9.39 7.19 2.43
CA GLN A 246 -10.24 7.97 1.52
C GLN A 246 -10.22 9.45 1.91
N TYR A 247 -10.38 10.32 0.91
CA TYR A 247 -10.20 11.76 1.07
C TYR A 247 -11.48 12.51 0.68
N PRO A 248 -12.51 12.58 1.53
CA PRO A 248 -13.81 13.16 1.17
C PRO A 248 -13.77 14.67 0.87
N GLY A 249 -12.81 15.41 1.44
CA GLY A 249 -12.60 16.82 1.13
C GLY A 249 -12.04 17.07 -0.27
N ILE A 250 -11.45 16.04 -0.89
CA ILE A 250 -10.65 16.16 -2.11
C ILE A 250 -11.21 15.22 -3.17
N ASN A 251 -11.60 15.75 -4.33
CA ASN A 251 -12.37 15.05 -5.38
C ASN A 251 -13.75 14.49 -4.96
N HIS A 252 -14.16 14.70 -3.70
CA HIS A 252 -15.41 14.27 -3.09
C HIS A 252 -15.66 12.75 -3.10
N LEU A 253 -16.18 12.22 -2.00
CA LEU A 253 -16.81 10.89 -2.03
C LEU A 253 -18.29 11.08 -2.34
N THR A 254 -18.75 10.52 -3.45
CA THR A 254 -20.16 10.54 -3.81
C THR A 254 -20.92 9.43 -3.08
N LYS A 255 -22.25 9.53 -3.04
CA LYS A 255 -23.10 8.45 -2.52
C LYS A 255 -22.88 7.15 -3.29
N ASP A 256 -22.73 7.24 -4.61
CA ASP A 256 -22.54 6.06 -5.47
C ASP A 256 -21.23 5.34 -5.15
N MET A 257 -20.15 6.07 -4.83
CA MET A 257 -18.89 5.49 -4.38
C MET A 257 -19.03 4.76 -3.03
N LEU A 258 -19.80 5.32 -2.09
CA LEU A 258 -20.08 4.66 -0.81
C LEU A 258 -20.94 3.40 -1.00
N ASP A 259 -21.90 3.43 -1.91
CA ASP A 259 -22.72 2.27 -2.24
C ASP A 259 -21.88 1.19 -2.97
N GLU A 260 -20.93 1.57 -3.83
CA GLU A 260 -19.96 0.63 -4.41
C GLU A 260 -19.08 -0.02 -3.33
N MET A 261 -18.61 0.74 -2.32
CA MET A 261 -17.86 0.13 -1.19
C MET A 261 -18.68 -0.97 -0.49
N LYS A 262 -19.99 -0.77 -0.30
CA LYS A 262 -20.89 -1.79 0.27
C LYS A 262 -21.02 -3.00 -0.64
N GLU A 263 -21.22 -2.78 -1.94
CA GLU A 263 -21.36 -3.84 -2.93
C GLU A 263 -20.08 -4.69 -3.02
N ARG A 264 -18.92 -4.04 -2.93
CA ARG A 264 -17.61 -4.69 -2.85
C ARG A 264 -17.34 -5.27 -1.46
N ASN A 265 -18.28 -5.25 -0.52
CA ASN A 265 -18.14 -5.78 0.84
C ASN A 265 -16.91 -5.23 1.60
N ILE A 266 -16.61 -3.95 1.42
CA ILE A 266 -15.62 -3.23 2.23
C ILE A 266 -16.31 -2.78 3.52
N HIS A 267 -15.76 -3.16 4.68
CA HIS A 267 -16.39 -2.86 5.97
C HIS A 267 -15.79 -1.67 6.72
N LEU A 268 -14.52 -1.35 6.46
CA LEU A 268 -13.80 -0.30 7.17
C LEU A 268 -12.88 0.47 6.21
N VAL A 269 -13.00 1.79 6.25
CA VAL A 269 -12.08 2.74 5.60
C VAL A 269 -11.66 3.83 6.60
N TYR A 270 -10.57 4.52 6.31
CA TYR A 270 -10.07 5.65 7.09
C TYR A 270 -10.32 6.93 6.29
N MET A 271 -11.18 7.80 6.81
CA MET A 271 -11.56 9.03 6.13
C MET A 271 -10.75 10.21 6.70
N ASP A 272 -10.12 10.95 5.81
CA ASP A 272 -9.45 12.20 6.13
C ASP A 272 -10.45 13.30 6.53
N SER A 273 -10.11 14.11 7.54
CA SER A 273 -10.95 15.17 8.06
C SER A 273 -10.14 16.28 8.77
N PRO A 274 -10.74 17.43 9.10
CA PRO A 274 -10.08 18.50 9.86
C PRO A 274 -9.66 18.13 11.29
N SER A 275 -9.98 16.93 11.78
CA SER A 275 -9.51 16.40 13.06
C SER A 275 -8.63 15.16 12.88
N GLY A 276 -7.98 15.03 11.72
CA GLY A 276 -7.23 13.85 11.32
C GLY A 276 -8.11 12.72 10.78
N TYR A 277 -7.55 11.52 10.71
CA TYR A 277 -8.27 10.37 10.17
C TYR A 277 -9.27 9.80 11.16
N HIS A 278 -10.42 9.36 10.66
CA HIS A 278 -11.40 8.61 11.45
C HIS A 278 -11.79 7.31 10.75
N GLN A 279 -12.06 6.30 11.57
CA GLN A 279 -12.62 5.03 11.11
C GLN A 279 -14.06 5.24 10.64
N PHE A 280 -14.35 4.87 9.40
CA PHE A 280 -15.69 4.86 8.84
C PHE A 280 -16.11 3.44 8.50
N ARG A 281 -17.20 3.00 9.12
CA ARG A 281 -17.84 1.71 8.83
C ARG A 281 -18.90 1.90 7.77
N VAL A 282 -18.74 1.18 6.67
CA VAL A 282 -19.54 1.28 5.43
C VAL A 282 -20.86 0.54 5.54
#